data_AF-A0A1E5V674-F1
#
_entry.id   AF-A0A1E5V674-F1
#
_cell.length_a   1.000
_cell.length_b   1.000
_cell.length_c   1.000
_cell.angle_alpha   90.00
_cell.angle_beta   90.00
_cell.angle_gamma   90.00
#
_symmetry.space_group_name_H-M   'P 1'
#
loop_
_entity.id
_entity.type
_entity.pdbx_description
1 polymer ?
#
loop_
_entity_poly.entity_id
_entity_poly.type
_entity_poly.pdbx_seq_one_letter_code
_entity_poly.pdbx_strand_id
1 'polypeptide(L)'
;MKPAARRPLLLCGLAAAATLSFLLVAPPPLAAQLSSLLLPFPASPYAGRPKLLFLLAGQSNMAGRGVAPSPLPPPFRPHPRVLRLAASRRWVVAAPPLHADIDTHKACGLGPGMPFAHRLLQSAGPASSLVLGLVPSAVGGTRIWMWAKGEPLYEAAVERTRAALGEGGGTLGAVLWFQGESDTIELDDATAYGGRMERLVNDLRADLGIPNLPVIQVGLASGEGNYTDIVREAQKNIKLPNVILVDAMGLPLRDDQLHLSTEAQLELGDMLGQAYLKFNSSTYSRQ
;
A
#
# COMPACT_ATOMS: atom_id res chain seq x y z
N MET A 1 -45.75 -70.42 45.77
CA MET A 1 -46.98 -69.96 46.45
C MET A 1 -47.61 -68.82 45.64
N LYS A 2 -48.92 -68.90 45.35
CA LYS A 2 -49.83 -67.73 45.14
C LYS A 2 -50.36 -67.30 46.54
N PRO A 3 -51.08 -66.16 46.78
CA PRO A 3 -51.88 -65.28 45.90
C PRO A 3 -51.46 -63.78 46.03
N ALA A 4 -52.20 -62.69 45.73
CA ALA A 4 -53.47 -62.36 45.03
C ALA A 4 -53.28 -60.93 44.44
N ALA A 5 -53.74 -60.55 43.24
CA ALA A 5 -55.13 -60.28 42.81
C ALA A 5 -55.88 -59.17 43.60
N ARG A 6 -55.96 -57.95 43.03
CA ARG A 6 -57.06 -56.96 43.21
C ARG A 6 -57.20 -56.06 41.97
N ARG A 7 -58.32 -56.21 41.24
CA ARG A 7 -59.04 -55.13 40.50
C ARG A 7 -59.94 -54.39 41.54
N PRO A 8 -60.53 -53.20 41.31
CA PRO A 8 -61.11 -52.63 40.07
C PRO A 8 -60.42 -51.27 39.68
N LEU A 9 -60.95 -50.31 38.89
CA LEU A 9 -62.28 -50.03 38.31
C LEU A 9 -62.14 -49.29 36.94
N LEU A 10 -63.23 -49.05 36.23
CA LEU A 10 -63.35 -48.00 35.19
C LEU A 10 -63.86 -46.71 35.83
N LEU A 11 -63.48 -45.52 35.32
CA LEU A 11 -64.48 -44.50 35.01
C LEU A 11 -63.97 -43.46 33.99
N CYS A 12 -64.93 -42.88 33.29
CA CYS A 12 -64.85 -41.98 32.14
C CYS A 12 -64.01 -40.69 32.32
N GLY A 13 -63.54 -40.14 31.19
CA GLY A 13 -63.12 -38.75 31.07
C GLY A 13 -62.53 -38.42 29.70
N LEU A 14 -63.34 -37.85 28.78
CA LEU A 14 -62.81 -37.27 27.55
C LEU A 14 -62.05 -35.98 27.87
N ALA A 15 -60.85 -35.83 27.30
CA ALA A 15 -60.27 -34.52 26.99
C ALA A 15 -59.32 -34.66 25.80
N ALA A 16 -59.57 -33.90 24.73
CA ALA A 16 -58.65 -33.82 23.60
C ALA A 16 -57.43 -32.96 23.98
N ALA A 17 -56.24 -33.36 23.51
CA ALA A 17 -55.03 -32.55 23.60
C ALA A 17 -54.25 -32.64 22.28
N ALA A 18 -53.77 -31.49 21.81
CA ALA A 18 -53.25 -31.31 20.46
C ALA A 18 -51.89 -32.00 20.21
N THR A 19 -51.68 -32.46 18.98
CA THR A 19 -50.37 -32.90 18.48
C THR A 19 -49.44 -31.70 18.33
N LEU A 20 -48.49 -31.55 19.26
CA LEU A 20 -47.47 -30.50 19.21
C LEU A 20 -46.33 -30.91 18.25
N SER A 21 -46.45 -30.57 16.97
CA SER A 21 -45.35 -30.73 16.02
C SER A 21 -44.27 -29.67 16.25
N PHE A 22 -43.14 -30.07 16.81
CA PHE A 22 -41.93 -29.25 16.83
C PHE A 22 -41.38 -29.11 15.42
N LEU A 23 -41.75 -28.02 14.73
CA LEU A 23 -40.99 -27.53 13.58
C LEU A 23 -39.62 -27.03 14.09
N LEU A 24 -38.56 -27.79 13.80
CA LEU A 24 -37.20 -27.25 13.88
C LEU A 24 -37.08 -26.14 12.84
N VAL A 25 -37.19 -24.88 13.30
CA VAL A 25 -36.71 -23.74 12.53
C VAL A 25 -35.19 -23.84 12.53
N ALA A 26 -34.63 -24.42 11.47
CA ALA A 26 -33.21 -24.32 11.20
C ALA A 26 -32.85 -22.83 11.09
N PRO A 27 -31.79 -22.34 11.77
CA PRO A 27 -31.34 -20.98 11.57
C PRO A 27 -30.92 -20.82 10.10
N PRO A 28 -31.19 -19.66 9.46
CA PRO A 28 -30.74 -19.43 8.10
C PRO A 28 -29.21 -19.55 8.02
N PRO A 29 -28.66 -20.06 6.89
CA PRO A 29 -27.21 -20.19 6.75
C PRO A 29 -26.54 -18.83 6.92
N LEU A 30 -25.46 -18.79 7.69
CA LEU A 30 -24.74 -17.59 8.10
C LEU A 30 -23.86 -17.01 6.97
N ALA A 31 -24.43 -16.88 5.76
CA ALA A 31 -23.72 -16.67 4.50
C ALA A 31 -24.44 -15.66 3.58
N ALA A 32 -24.98 -14.55 4.13
CA ALA A 32 -25.60 -13.48 3.34
C ALA A 32 -25.58 -12.07 3.97
N GLN A 33 -24.78 -11.79 5.01
CA GLN A 33 -24.71 -10.45 5.63
C GLN A 33 -23.28 -9.98 5.95
N LEU A 34 -22.44 -9.87 4.91
CA LEU A 34 -21.22 -9.05 4.91
C LEU A 34 -21.17 -8.11 3.69
N SER A 35 -22.30 -7.46 3.38
CA SER A 35 -22.32 -6.23 2.57
C SER A 35 -22.38 -5.01 3.50
N SER A 36 -21.39 -4.88 4.37
CA SER A 36 -21.23 -3.77 5.29
C SER A 36 -20.08 -2.86 4.83
N LEU A 37 -20.47 -1.73 4.23
CA LEU A 37 -19.63 -0.53 4.05
C LEU A 37 -18.41 -0.67 3.12
N LEU A 38 -18.68 -0.88 1.83
CA LEU A 38 -17.98 -0.08 0.82
C LEU A 38 -18.35 1.39 1.04
N LEU A 39 -17.63 2.09 1.94
CA LEU A 39 -17.70 3.55 2.00
C LEU A 39 -17.30 4.06 0.60
N PRO A 40 -18.19 4.77 -0.13
CA PRO A 40 -17.83 5.31 -1.42
C PRO A 40 -16.85 6.45 -1.16
N PHE A 41 -15.55 6.17 -1.28
CA PHE A 41 -14.53 7.21 -1.35
C PHE A 41 -14.98 8.20 -2.43
N PRO A 42 -15.25 9.47 -2.08
CA PRO A 42 -15.89 10.39 -3.00
C PRO A 42 -15.00 10.56 -4.23
N ALA A 43 -15.59 10.40 -5.42
CA ALA A 43 -14.90 10.68 -6.66
C ALA A 43 -14.44 12.14 -6.64
N SER A 44 -13.14 12.39 -6.88
CA SER A 44 -12.64 13.76 -6.91
C SER A 44 -13.17 14.48 -8.15
N PRO A 45 -13.52 15.78 -8.06
CA PRO A 45 -13.76 16.61 -9.24
C PRO A 45 -12.52 16.73 -10.15
N TYR A 46 -11.34 16.33 -9.67
CA TYR A 46 -10.10 16.26 -10.44
C TYR A 46 -9.81 14.87 -11.02
N ALA A 47 -10.69 13.87 -10.86
CA ALA A 47 -10.45 12.50 -11.35
C ALA A 47 -10.20 12.43 -12.87
N GLY A 48 -10.96 13.21 -13.65
CA GLY A 48 -10.79 13.35 -15.11
C GLY A 48 -9.77 14.40 -15.56
N ARG A 49 -8.97 14.97 -14.65
CA ARG A 49 -7.91 15.93 -15.00
C ARG A 49 -6.59 15.22 -15.31
N PRO A 50 -5.70 15.85 -16.11
CA PRO A 50 -4.29 15.48 -16.18
C PRO A 50 -3.62 15.47 -14.81
N LYS A 51 -2.66 14.56 -14.62
CA LYS A 51 -2.02 14.28 -13.33
C LYS A 51 -0.51 14.16 -13.50
N LEU A 52 0.25 14.65 -12.53
CA LEU A 52 1.63 14.23 -12.32
C LEU A 52 1.59 12.96 -11.46
N LEU A 53 2.03 11.84 -12.03
CA LEU A 53 1.88 10.51 -11.45
C LEU A 53 3.15 10.07 -10.71
N PHE A 54 2.95 9.28 -9.66
CA PHE A 54 4.03 8.66 -8.87
C PHE A 54 3.69 7.21 -8.57
N LEU A 55 4.55 6.30 -9.03
CA LEU A 55 4.49 4.88 -8.66
C LEU A 55 5.08 4.73 -7.25
N LEU A 56 4.32 4.12 -6.34
CA LEU A 56 4.74 3.81 -4.97
C LEU A 56 4.97 2.30 -4.87
N ALA A 57 6.23 1.87 -4.92
CA ALA A 57 6.60 0.45 -5.00
C ALA A 57 7.67 0.05 -3.97
N GLY A 58 7.79 -1.26 -3.73
CA GLY A 58 8.64 -1.83 -2.69
C GLY A 58 7.85 -2.60 -1.63
N GLN A 59 8.29 -2.57 -0.37
CA GLN A 59 7.70 -3.39 0.70
C GLN A 59 6.90 -2.62 1.77
N SER A 60 6.77 -3.20 2.97
CA SER A 60 5.91 -2.73 4.06
C SER A 60 6.13 -1.28 4.45
N ASN A 61 7.36 -0.76 4.42
CA ASN A 61 7.63 0.64 4.74
C ASN A 61 7.22 1.62 3.62
N MET A 62 7.14 1.21 2.34
CA MET A 62 6.42 1.98 1.31
C MET A 62 4.90 1.81 1.44
N ALA A 63 4.44 0.58 1.67
CA ALA A 63 3.03 0.25 1.77
C ALA A 63 2.34 1.07 2.89
N GLY A 64 3.05 1.20 4.00
CA GLY A 64 2.70 1.96 5.18
C GLY A 64 2.40 1.04 6.37
N ARG A 65 3.03 1.32 7.50
CA ARG A 65 2.84 0.63 8.81
C ARG A 65 2.80 1.59 10.00
N GLY A 66 3.03 2.89 9.81
CA GLY A 66 2.79 3.89 10.84
C GLY A 66 1.30 3.88 11.25
N VAL A 67 0.98 4.14 12.51
CA VAL A 67 -0.41 4.29 12.93
C VAL A 67 -0.98 5.54 12.27
N ALA A 68 -2.00 5.39 11.41
CA ALA A 68 -2.64 6.52 10.75
C ALA A 68 -3.74 7.11 11.66
N PRO A 69 -3.54 8.28 12.30
CA PRO A 69 -4.64 8.95 12.98
C PRO A 69 -5.72 9.36 11.98
N SER A 70 -6.99 9.27 12.39
CA SER A 70 -8.14 9.67 11.59
C SER A 70 -8.87 10.83 12.28
N PRO A 71 -8.86 12.06 11.72
CA PRO A 71 -8.12 12.48 10.52
C PRO A 71 -6.61 12.62 10.76
N LEU A 72 -5.83 12.63 9.67
CA LEU A 72 -4.42 13.04 9.73
C LEU A 72 -4.28 14.49 10.23
N PRO A 73 -3.16 14.82 10.91
CA PRO A 73 -2.85 16.20 11.26
C PRO A 73 -2.63 17.05 9.99
N PRO A 74 -2.96 18.35 10.01
CA PRO A 74 -2.50 19.28 8.98
C PRO A 74 -0.96 19.27 8.88
N PRO A 75 -0.37 19.45 7.68
CA PRO A 75 -1.05 19.68 6.39
C PRO A 75 -1.62 18.42 5.72
N PHE A 76 -1.31 17.22 6.22
CA PHE A 76 -1.43 15.92 5.53
C PHE A 76 -2.85 15.35 5.34
N ARG A 77 -3.89 16.17 5.51
CA ARG A 77 -5.29 15.74 5.36
C ARG A 77 -5.63 15.47 3.89
N PRO A 78 -6.50 14.48 3.59
CA PRO A 78 -6.99 14.22 2.23
C PRO A 78 -7.38 15.51 1.49
N HIS A 79 -6.74 15.76 0.35
CA HIS A 79 -6.94 16.95 -0.47
C HIS A 79 -7.52 16.53 -1.83
N PRO A 80 -8.55 17.19 -2.38
CA PRO A 80 -9.14 16.82 -3.69
C PRO A 80 -8.16 16.77 -4.88
N ARG A 81 -6.97 17.38 -4.79
CA ARG A 81 -5.93 17.37 -5.83
C ARG A 81 -4.88 16.27 -5.64
N VAL A 82 -4.93 15.51 -4.54
CA VAL A 82 -4.13 14.30 -4.35
C VAL A 82 -5.05 13.10 -4.55
N LEU A 83 -4.77 12.32 -5.60
CA LEU A 83 -5.58 11.19 -6.02
C LEU A 83 -4.82 9.90 -5.81
N ARG A 84 -5.57 8.80 -5.65
CA ARG A 84 -5.05 7.45 -5.53
C ARG A 84 -5.70 6.55 -6.57
N LEU A 85 -4.91 5.74 -7.26
CA LEU A 85 -5.43 4.68 -8.13
C LEU A 85 -5.82 3.47 -7.26
N ALA A 86 -7.12 3.24 -7.08
CA ALA A 86 -7.61 2.10 -6.32
C ALA A 86 -7.29 0.74 -6.98
N ALA A 87 -7.53 -0.36 -6.29
CA ALA A 87 -7.47 -1.70 -6.87
C ALA A 87 -8.43 -1.84 -8.07
N SER A 88 -9.62 -1.23 -7.96
CA SER A 88 -10.62 -1.12 -9.03
C SER A 88 -10.21 -0.25 -10.25
N ARG A 89 -8.93 0.15 -10.35
CA ARG A 89 -8.35 1.07 -11.35
C ARG A 89 -8.97 2.48 -11.40
N ARG A 90 -9.97 2.79 -10.58
CA ARG A 90 -10.57 4.13 -10.48
C ARG A 90 -9.73 5.10 -9.65
N TRP A 91 -9.68 6.35 -10.09
CA TRP A 91 -9.13 7.49 -9.33
C TRP A 91 -10.09 7.93 -8.22
N VAL A 92 -9.62 7.89 -6.97
CA VAL A 92 -10.32 8.40 -5.77
C VAL A 92 -9.48 9.46 -5.06
N VAL A 93 -10.07 10.26 -4.16
CA VAL A 93 -9.28 11.13 -3.27
C VAL A 93 -8.35 10.27 -2.41
N ALA A 94 -7.08 10.65 -2.32
CA ALA A 94 -6.09 9.92 -1.54
C ALA A 94 -6.30 10.11 -0.03
N ALA A 95 -6.35 9.00 0.69
CA ALA A 95 -6.37 8.94 2.15
C ALA A 95 -5.59 7.70 2.61
N PRO A 96 -4.93 7.72 3.78
CA PRO A 96 -4.29 6.53 4.33
C PRO A 96 -5.35 5.51 4.81
N PRO A 97 -5.03 4.20 4.82
CA PRO A 97 -3.82 3.58 4.28
C PRO A 97 -3.86 3.51 2.74
N LEU A 98 -2.81 4.00 2.06
CA LEU A 98 -2.79 4.07 0.59
C LEU A 98 -2.76 2.69 -0.09
N HIS A 99 -2.30 1.65 0.60
CA HIS A 99 -2.17 0.28 0.09
C HIS A 99 -3.25 -0.68 0.64
N ALA A 100 -4.31 -0.18 1.31
CA ALA A 100 -5.30 -1.03 1.97
C ALA A 100 -6.02 -2.05 1.07
N ASP A 101 -6.22 -1.74 -0.22
CA ASP A 101 -6.77 -2.64 -1.24
C ASP A 101 -5.70 -3.24 -2.17
N ILE A 102 -4.42 -3.07 -1.86
CA ILE A 102 -3.26 -3.52 -2.65
C ILE A 102 -2.45 -4.58 -1.88
N ASP A 103 -1.94 -4.23 -0.70
CA ASP A 103 -1.17 -5.09 0.21
C ASP A 103 -2.14 -5.86 1.14
N THR A 104 -3.13 -6.52 0.54
CA THR A 104 -4.34 -7.04 1.23
C THR A 104 -4.07 -8.16 2.24
N HIS A 105 -2.88 -8.77 2.21
CA HIS A 105 -2.46 -9.80 3.15
C HIS A 105 -1.90 -9.25 4.47
N LYS A 106 -1.75 -7.93 4.61
CA LYS A 106 -1.13 -7.28 5.77
C LYS A 106 -1.93 -6.06 6.22
N ALA A 107 -1.91 -5.77 7.52
CA ALA A 107 -2.50 -4.55 8.06
C ALA A 107 -1.69 -3.32 7.56
N CYS A 108 -2.34 -2.48 6.75
CA CYS A 108 -1.73 -1.25 6.23
C CYS A 108 -1.99 -0.05 7.15
N GLY A 109 -1.01 0.86 7.20
CA GLY A 109 -1.06 2.10 7.96
C GLY A 109 -0.64 3.32 7.12
N LEU A 110 -0.10 4.33 7.78
CA LEU A 110 0.54 5.46 7.11
C LEU A 110 1.87 5.04 6.49
N GLY A 111 2.04 5.41 5.22
CA GLY A 111 3.29 5.36 4.45
C GLY A 111 3.64 6.76 3.91
N PRO A 112 4.73 6.92 3.16
CA PRO A 112 5.31 8.23 2.88
C PRO A 112 4.58 8.99 1.76
N GLY A 113 3.68 8.32 1.02
CA GLY A 113 3.02 8.89 -0.17
C GLY A 113 2.11 10.09 0.10
N MET A 114 1.44 10.17 1.25
CA MET A 114 0.63 11.34 1.61
C MET A 114 1.53 12.57 1.92
N PRO A 115 2.50 12.51 2.85
CA PRO A 115 3.41 13.63 3.12
C PRO A 115 4.20 14.08 1.88
N PHE A 116 4.67 13.14 1.07
CA PHE A 116 5.27 13.41 -0.24
C PHE A 116 4.38 14.29 -1.12
N ALA A 117 3.13 13.88 -1.33
CA ALA A 117 2.20 14.64 -2.17
C ALA A 117 1.91 16.04 -1.59
N HIS A 118 1.82 16.16 -0.27
CA HIS A 118 1.60 17.45 0.39
C HIS A 118 2.81 18.40 0.26
N ARG A 119 4.05 17.89 0.31
CA ARG A 119 5.25 18.71 0.04
C ARG A 119 5.26 19.26 -1.39
N LEU A 120 4.87 18.43 -2.37
CA LEU A 120 4.74 18.87 -3.77
C LEU A 120 3.65 19.94 -3.94
N LEU A 121 2.46 19.76 -3.33
CA LEU A 121 1.40 20.77 -3.37
C LEU A 121 1.80 22.07 -2.67
N GLN A 122 2.50 22.00 -1.54
CA GLN A 122 2.99 23.17 -0.82
C GLN A 122 3.99 23.96 -1.68
N SER A 123 4.94 23.28 -2.32
CA SER A 123 5.92 23.92 -3.21
C SER A 123 5.29 24.51 -4.48
N ALA A 124 4.18 23.97 -4.97
CA ALA A 124 3.45 24.51 -6.11
C ALA A 124 2.56 25.72 -5.76
N GLY A 125 2.21 25.88 -4.48
CA GLY A 125 1.38 26.97 -3.99
C GLY A 125 -0.13 26.81 -4.27
N PRO A 126 -0.97 27.66 -3.63
CA PRO A 126 -2.42 27.52 -3.68
C PRO A 126 -3.03 27.82 -5.06
N ALA A 127 -2.39 28.67 -5.86
CA ALA A 127 -2.85 29.05 -7.20
C ALA A 127 -2.52 28.02 -8.30
N SER A 128 -1.69 27.01 -8.01
CA SER A 128 -1.30 26.00 -9.00
C SER A 128 -2.46 25.08 -9.37
N SER A 129 -2.56 24.73 -10.66
CA SER A 129 -3.49 23.73 -11.18
C SER A 129 -3.04 22.28 -10.97
N LEU A 130 -1.88 22.05 -10.35
CA LEU A 130 -1.29 20.73 -10.12
C LEU A 130 -2.27 19.76 -9.46
N VAL A 131 -2.44 18.59 -10.10
CA VAL A 131 -3.11 17.40 -9.59
C VAL A 131 -2.07 16.28 -9.52
N LEU A 132 -2.00 15.59 -8.39
CA LEU A 132 -1.08 14.50 -8.13
C LEU A 132 -1.84 13.17 -8.18
N GLY A 133 -1.28 12.16 -8.85
CA GLY A 133 -1.83 10.80 -8.87
C GLY A 133 -0.85 9.80 -8.25
N LEU A 134 -1.22 9.21 -7.13
CA LEU A 134 -0.47 8.16 -6.46
C LEU A 134 -0.92 6.79 -6.99
N VAL A 135 0.04 5.98 -7.45
CA VAL A 135 -0.18 4.62 -7.95
C VAL A 135 0.42 3.65 -6.92
N PRO A 136 -0.35 3.24 -5.88
CA PRO A 136 0.13 2.32 -4.86
C PRO A 136 0.29 0.91 -5.45
N SER A 137 1.46 0.30 -5.25
CA SER A 137 1.81 -1.03 -5.77
C SER A 137 2.68 -1.84 -4.80
N ALA A 138 3.16 -1.26 -3.68
CA ALA A 138 4.02 -1.95 -2.71
C ALA A 138 3.32 -3.12 -1.98
N VAL A 139 4.07 -4.17 -1.64
CA VAL A 139 3.58 -5.40 -0.99
C VAL A 139 4.57 -5.87 0.10
N GLY A 140 4.08 -6.11 1.32
CA GLY A 140 4.92 -6.34 2.49
C GLY A 140 5.61 -7.70 2.56
N GLY A 141 6.89 -7.72 2.96
CA GLY A 141 7.70 -8.94 3.13
C GLY A 141 8.22 -9.53 1.82
N THR A 142 8.41 -8.70 0.79
CA THR A 142 8.86 -9.11 -0.54
C THR A 142 10.35 -8.82 -0.69
N ARG A 143 11.10 -9.77 -1.25
CA ARG A 143 12.51 -9.61 -1.63
C ARG A 143 12.63 -9.03 -3.05
N ILE A 144 13.73 -8.35 -3.38
CA ILE A 144 13.86 -7.66 -4.67
C ILE A 144 13.84 -8.61 -5.87
N TRP A 145 14.19 -9.89 -5.70
CA TRP A 145 14.07 -10.89 -6.77
C TRP A 145 12.60 -11.15 -7.17
N MET A 146 11.63 -10.98 -6.25
CA MET A 146 10.19 -11.08 -6.54
C MET A 146 9.66 -9.89 -7.37
N TRP A 147 10.52 -8.89 -7.60
CA TRP A 147 10.27 -7.71 -8.42
C TRP A 147 11.06 -7.74 -9.73
N ALA A 148 11.68 -8.86 -10.10
CA ALA A 148 12.27 -9.04 -11.42
C ALA A 148 11.20 -8.99 -12.53
N LYS A 149 11.60 -8.59 -13.73
CA LYS A 149 10.71 -8.61 -14.90
C LYS A 149 10.14 -10.00 -15.16
N GLY A 150 8.84 -10.09 -15.43
CA GLY A 150 8.09 -11.34 -15.52
C GLY A 150 7.52 -11.85 -14.19
N GLU A 151 7.97 -11.33 -13.03
CA GLU A 151 7.40 -11.69 -11.74
C GLU A 151 6.07 -10.95 -11.47
N PRO A 152 5.10 -11.56 -10.75
CA PRO A 152 3.77 -10.98 -10.57
C PRO A 152 3.72 -9.57 -9.99
N LEU A 153 4.65 -9.21 -9.09
CA LEU A 153 4.70 -7.87 -8.47
C LEU A 153 5.15 -6.80 -9.47
N TYR A 154 6.15 -7.13 -10.29
CA TYR A 154 6.65 -6.25 -11.34
C TYR A 154 5.58 -6.00 -12.40
N GLU A 155 4.98 -7.07 -12.94
CA GLU A 155 3.97 -6.96 -13.99
C GLU A 155 2.73 -6.20 -13.48
N ALA A 156 2.28 -6.45 -12.24
CA ALA A 156 1.19 -5.71 -11.63
C ALA A 156 1.52 -4.21 -11.46
N ALA A 157 2.74 -3.85 -11.07
CA ALA A 157 3.15 -2.46 -10.93
C ALA A 157 3.24 -1.74 -12.30
N VAL A 158 3.77 -2.41 -13.33
CA VAL A 158 3.83 -1.89 -14.71
C VAL A 158 2.42 -1.72 -15.29
N GLU A 159 1.55 -2.73 -15.16
CA GLU A 159 0.16 -2.65 -15.61
C GLU A 159 -0.61 -1.51 -14.92
N ARG A 160 -0.51 -1.38 -13.59
CA ARG A 160 -1.18 -0.32 -12.84
C ARG A 160 -0.68 1.06 -13.26
N THR A 161 0.61 1.19 -13.58
CA THR A 161 1.20 2.43 -14.07
C THR A 161 0.73 2.76 -15.49
N ARG A 162 0.68 1.77 -16.41
CA ARG A 162 0.12 1.93 -17.76
C ARG A 162 -1.36 2.34 -17.72
N ALA A 163 -2.16 1.73 -16.85
CA ALA A 163 -3.56 2.12 -16.64
C ALA A 163 -3.68 3.55 -16.10
N ALA A 164 -2.85 3.94 -15.14
CA ALA A 164 -2.80 5.29 -14.59
C ALA A 164 -2.46 6.37 -15.65
N LEU A 165 -1.57 6.03 -16.59
CA LEU A 165 -1.19 6.92 -17.70
C LEU A 165 -2.31 7.06 -18.74
N GLY A 166 -3.01 5.97 -19.06
CA GLY A 166 -4.15 5.97 -19.99
C GLY A 166 -5.39 6.72 -19.48
N GLU A 167 -5.71 6.61 -18.19
CA GLU A 167 -6.91 7.24 -17.63
C GLU A 167 -6.74 8.72 -17.25
N GLY A 168 -7.10 9.59 -18.21
CA GLY A 168 -7.21 11.04 -18.01
C GLY A 168 -5.94 11.84 -18.33
N GLY A 169 -4.97 11.22 -19.00
CA GLY A 169 -3.79 11.88 -19.57
C GLY A 169 -2.81 12.40 -18.52
N GLY A 170 -1.98 11.53 -17.94
CA GLY A 170 -0.94 11.90 -16.98
C GLY A 170 0.48 11.74 -17.51
N THR A 171 1.46 12.26 -16.77
CA THR A 171 2.89 11.96 -16.97
C THR A 171 3.45 11.32 -15.69
N LEU A 172 4.30 10.30 -15.83
CA LEU A 172 4.98 9.69 -14.69
C LEU A 172 6.17 10.56 -14.28
N GLY A 173 6.07 11.20 -13.12
CA GLY A 173 7.09 12.10 -12.58
C GLY A 173 8.27 11.35 -11.96
N ALA A 174 7.99 10.30 -11.19
CA ALA A 174 9.00 9.40 -10.64
C ALA A 174 8.42 8.06 -10.18
N VAL A 175 9.29 7.08 -9.96
CA VAL A 175 9.05 5.93 -9.08
C VAL A 175 9.61 6.26 -7.70
N LEU A 176 8.82 6.08 -6.64
CA LEU A 176 9.30 6.04 -5.26
C LEU A 176 9.46 4.58 -4.86
N TRP A 177 10.67 4.19 -4.48
CA TRP A 177 11.05 2.82 -4.16
C TRP A 177 11.57 2.72 -2.72
N PHE A 178 10.93 1.90 -1.87
CA PHE A 178 11.46 1.60 -0.54
C PHE A 178 11.28 0.11 -0.26
N GLN A 179 12.39 -0.61 -0.38
CA GLN A 179 12.50 -2.05 -0.23
C GLN A 179 13.95 -2.44 0.07
N GLY A 180 14.10 -3.60 0.70
CA GLY A 180 15.39 -4.28 0.90
C GLY A 180 15.49 -4.96 2.26
N GLU A 181 14.59 -4.65 3.21
CA GLU A 181 14.62 -5.19 4.57
C GLU A 181 14.53 -6.73 4.58
N SER A 182 13.76 -7.32 3.66
CA SER A 182 13.65 -8.78 3.53
C SER A 182 14.83 -9.44 2.80
N ASP A 183 15.65 -8.67 2.06
CA ASP A 183 16.90 -9.12 1.43
C ASP A 183 18.09 -9.08 2.41
N THR A 184 17.96 -8.45 3.59
CA THR A 184 19.02 -8.47 4.62
C THR A 184 19.10 -9.80 5.40
N ILE A 185 18.22 -10.76 5.09
CA ILE A 185 18.15 -12.08 5.75
C ILE A 185 19.26 -13.02 5.25
N GLU A 186 19.43 -13.15 3.93
CA GLU A 186 20.40 -14.07 3.31
C GLU A 186 21.56 -13.29 2.71
N LEU A 187 22.79 -13.78 2.90
CA LEU A 187 23.99 -13.11 2.37
C LEU A 187 23.95 -13.00 0.83
N ASP A 188 23.47 -14.04 0.15
CA ASP A 188 23.38 -14.07 -1.32
C ASP A 188 22.38 -13.03 -1.86
N ASP A 189 21.25 -12.84 -1.18
CA ASP A 189 20.26 -11.83 -1.56
C ASP A 189 20.79 -10.41 -1.29
N ALA A 190 21.41 -10.18 -0.13
CA ALA A 190 22.02 -8.91 0.22
C ALA A 190 23.15 -8.53 -0.77
N THR A 191 24.00 -9.49 -1.14
CA THR A 191 25.12 -9.30 -2.08
C THR A 191 24.61 -9.05 -3.50
N ALA A 192 23.55 -9.73 -3.92
CA ALA A 192 22.95 -9.57 -5.24
C ALA A 192 22.07 -8.30 -5.38
N TYR A 193 21.69 -7.66 -4.26
CA TYR A 193 20.72 -6.57 -4.24
C TYR A 193 21.03 -5.45 -5.24
N GLY A 194 22.28 -4.97 -5.28
CA GLY A 194 22.67 -3.85 -6.16
C GLY A 194 22.42 -4.13 -7.64
N GLY A 195 22.86 -5.29 -8.14
CA GLY A 195 22.65 -5.68 -9.54
C GLY A 195 21.17 -5.93 -9.88
N ARG A 196 20.39 -6.45 -8.92
CA ARG A 196 18.94 -6.62 -9.08
C ARG A 196 18.21 -5.26 -9.13
N MET A 197 18.63 -4.30 -8.30
CA MET A 197 18.10 -2.94 -8.30
C MET A 197 18.42 -2.20 -9.62
N GLU A 198 19.65 -2.31 -10.14
CA GLU A 198 19.99 -1.72 -11.44
C GLU A 198 19.19 -2.35 -12.59
N ARG A 199 18.96 -3.68 -12.56
CA ARG A 199 18.07 -4.34 -13.53
C ARG A 199 16.63 -3.83 -13.42
N LEU A 200 16.04 -3.80 -12.21
CA LEU A 200 14.69 -3.29 -11.96
C LEU A 200 14.47 -1.88 -12.52
N VAL A 201 15.41 -0.96 -12.29
CA VAL A 201 15.34 0.41 -12.81
C VAL A 201 15.34 0.45 -14.34
N ASN A 202 16.19 -0.35 -14.98
CA ASN A 202 16.29 -0.40 -16.44
C ASN A 202 15.07 -1.08 -17.08
N ASP A 203 14.55 -2.15 -16.49
CA ASP A 203 13.35 -2.84 -16.95
C ASP A 203 12.12 -1.91 -16.85
N LEU A 204 11.92 -1.22 -15.72
CA LEU A 204 10.84 -0.22 -15.56
C LEU A 204 10.94 0.90 -16.61
N ARG A 205 12.14 1.40 -16.90
CA ARG A 205 12.38 2.42 -17.94
C ARG A 205 11.99 1.94 -19.33
N ALA A 206 12.34 0.70 -19.66
CA ALA A 206 12.02 0.09 -20.95
C ALA A 206 10.51 -0.15 -21.09
N ASP A 207 9.87 -0.80 -20.12
CA ASP A 207 8.47 -1.22 -20.24
C ASP A 207 7.46 -0.08 -20.04
N LEU A 208 7.86 1.01 -19.38
CA LEU A 208 7.06 2.24 -19.31
C LEU A 208 7.38 3.21 -20.46
N GLY A 209 8.41 2.94 -21.27
CA GLY A 209 8.80 3.79 -22.40
C GLY A 209 9.41 5.13 -22.01
N ILE A 210 10.05 5.23 -20.83
CA ILE A 210 10.60 6.47 -20.28
C ILE A 210 12.09 6.23 -19.94
N PRO A 211 13.03 6.37 -20.91
CA PRO A 211 14.45 6.03 -20.70
C PRO A 211 15.13 6.77 -19.54
N ASN A 212 14.67 8.00 -19.26
CA ASN A 212 15.23 8.87 -18.22
C ASN A 212 14.38 8.92 -16.94
N LEU A 213 13.46 7.96 -16.73
CA LEU A 213 12.53 7.92 -15.60
C LEU A 213 13.26 8.11 -14.26
N PRO A 214 12.92 9.15 -13.47
CA PRO A 214 13.49 9.33 -12.14
C PRO A 214 13.03 8.22 -11.20
N VAL A 215 13.99 7.65 -10.47
CA VAL A 215 13.72 6.66 -9.40
C VAL A 215 14.30 7.22 -8.11
N ILE A 216 13.45 7.49 -7.13
CA ILE A 216 13.87 7.91 -5.79
C ILE A 216 13.79 6.67 -4.90
N GLN A 217 14.94 6.08 -4.62
CA GLN A 217 15.08 4.95 -3.72
C GLN A 217 15.36 5.40 -2.29
N VAL A 218 14.90 4.62 -1.32
CA VAL A 218 15.14 4.85 0.11
C VAL A 218 16.22 3.92 0.63
N GLY A 219 17.23 4.49 1.27
CA GLY A 219 18.26 3.75 2.01
C GLY A 219 17.70 3.22 3.32
N LEU A 220 17.83 1.92 3.60
CA LEU A 220 17.10 1.28 4.72
C LEU A 220 17.36 1.91 6.08
N ALA A 221 16.32 2.04 6.90
CA ALA A 221 16.43 2.40 8.33
C ALA A 221 16.69 1.18 9.24
N SER A 222 16.35 -0.01 8.76
CA SER A 222 16.22 -1.27 9.51
C SER A 222 16.36 -2.46 8.54
N GLY A 223 16.35 -3.70 9.05
CA GLY A 223 16.36 -4.91 8.23
C GLY A 223 15.80 -6.11 9.00
N GLU A 224 15.37 -7.15 8.29
CA GLU A 224 14.83 -8.38 8.90
C GLU A 224 15.93 -9.37 9.32
N GLY A 225 17.16 -9.19 8.82
CA GLY A 225 18.33 -9.97 9.20
C GLY A 225 19.64 -9.18 9.24
N ASN A 226 20.75 -9.91 9.31
CA ASN A 226 22.06 -9.40 9.71
C ASN A 226 22.82 -8.61 8.63
N TYR A 227 22.36 -8.61 7.37
CA TYR A 227 23.11 -8.06 6.23
C TYR A 227 22.67 -6.65 5.82
N THR A 228 22.09 -5.89 6.75
CA THR A 228 21.52 -4.54 6.50
C THR A 228 22.55 -3.57 5.97
N ASP A 229 23.80 -3.63 6.45
CA ASP A 229 24.88 -2.76 5.95
C ASP A 229 25.24 -3.06 4.48
N ILE A 230 25.23 -4.33 4.07
CA ILE A 230 25.52 -4.74 2.68
C ILE A 230 24.44 -4.19 1.74
N VAL A 231 23.16 -4.36 2.09
CA VAL A 231 22.04 -3.82 1.28
C VAL A 231 22.09 -2.29 1.24
N ARG A 232 22.41 -1.62 2.35
CA ARG A 232 22.58 -0.16 2.38
C ARG A 232 23.77 0.34 1.57
N GLU A 233 24.90 -0.37 1.56
CA GLU A 233 26.02 -0.06 0.67
C GLU A 233 25.62 -0.22 -0.80
N ALA A 234 24.91 -1.31 -1.14
CA ALA A 234 24.40 -1.51 -2.49
C ALA A 234 23.45 -0.38 -2.93
N GLN A 235 22.52 0.04 -2.07
CA GLN A 235 21.63 1.19 -2.31
C GLN A 235 22.40 2.50 -2.52
N LYS A 236 23.47 2.74 -1.76
CA LYS A 236 24.35 3.92 -1.91
C LYS A 236 25.20 3.91 -3.19
N ASN A 237 25.57 2.71 -3.65
CA ASN A 237 26.52 2.53 -4.75
C ASN A 237 25.86 2.34 -6.14
N ILE A 238 24.54 2.50 -6.29
CA ILE A 238 23.85 2.47 -7.59
C ILE A 238 24.36 3.61 -8.49
N LYS A 239 24.86 3.30 -9.70
CA LYS A 239 25.50 4.29 -10.60
C LYS A 239 24.66 4.68 -11.82
N LEU A 240 23.37 4.35 -11.82
CA LEU A 240 22.47 4.71 -12.91
C LEU A 240 22.09 6.21 -12.88
N PRO A 241 22.00 6.87 -14.05
CA PRO A 241 21.53 8.25 -14.12
C PRO A 241 20.09 8.35 -13.63
N ASN A 242 19.71 9.50 -13.08
CA ASN A 242 18.37 9.80 -12.53
C ASN A 242 17.88 8.82 -11.45
N VAL A 243 18.78 8.10 -10.79
CA VAL A 243 18.49 7.41 -9.52
C VAL A 243 18.96 8.30 -8.37
N ILE A 244 18.08 8.49 -7.39
CA ILE A 244 18.30 9.40 -6.25
C ILE A 244 18.13 8.57 -4.98
N LEU A 245 19.08 8.69 -4.05
CA LEU A 245 18.97 8.10 -2.72
C LEU A 245 18.42 9.13 -1.72
N VAL A 246 17.44 8.71 -0.92
CA VAL A 246 17.05 9.35 0.34
C VAL A 246 17.36 8.36 1.46
N ASP A 247 18.31 8.68 2.35
CA ASP A 247 18.69 7.77 3.43
C ASP A 247 17.72 7.91 4.62
N ALA A 248 17.05 6.82 5.00
CA ALA A 248 16.12 6.77 6.14
C ALA A 248 16.80 6.35 7.46
N MET A 249 18.12 6.10 7.46
CA MET A 249 18.85 5.71 8.66
C MET A 249 18.72 6.77 9.78
N GLY A 250 18.37 6.30 10.98
CA GLY A 250 18.13 7.14 12.15
C GLY A 250 16.70 7.65 12.31
N LEU A 251 15.82 7.45 11.32
CA LEU A 251 14.38 7.72 11.50
C LEU A 251 13.76 6.77 12.54
N PRO A 252 12.83 7.25 13.39
CA PRO A 252 12.27 6.44 14.47
C PRO A 252 11.50 5.21 13.96
N LEU A 253 11.79 4.07 14.58
CA LEU A 253 11.10 2.81 14.34
C LEU A 253 9.93 2.63 15.32
N ARG A 254 9.00 1.74 14.96
CA ARG A 254 7.97 1.20 15.85
C ARG A 254 8.61 0.25 16.88
N ASP A 255 7.82 -0.16 17.86
CA ASP A 255 8.23 -1.15 18.88
C ASP A 255 8.75 -2.47 18.29
N ASP A 256 8.35 -2.81 17.05
CA ASP A 256 8.82 -3.98 16.31
C ASP A 256 10.27 -3.88 15.78
N GLN A 257 10.93 -2.71 15.92
CA GLN A 257 12.29 -2.43 15.46
C GLN A 257 12.53 -2.69 13.96
N LEU A 258 11.46 -2.75 13.15
CA LEU A 258 11.54 -3.05 11.72
C LEU A 258 10.83 -1.97 10.89
N HIS A 259 9.65 -1.54 11.32
CA HIS A 259 8.83 -0.60 10.57
C HIS A 259 9.00 0.83 11.07
N LEU A 260 9.00 1.80 10.16
CA LEU A 260 9.01 3.23 10.51
C LEU A 260 7.77 3.61 11.35
N SER A 261 7.98 4.48 12.33
CA SER A 261 6.89 5.09 13.10
C SER A 261 6.01 6.01 12.24
N THR A 262 4.92 6.51 12.79
CA THR A 262 4.07 7.50 12.09
C THR A 262 4.86 8.77 11.78
N GLU A 263 5.65 9.24 12.73
CA GLU A 263 6.49 10.43 12.66
C GLU A 263 7.58 10.27 11.59
N ALA A 264 8.27 9.12 11.59
CA ALA A 264 9.24 8.77 10.55
C ALA A 264 8.61 8.72 9.15
N GLN A 265 7.38 8.23 9.01
CA GLN A 265 6.66 8.21 7.73
C GLN A 265 6.25 9.61 7.26
N LEU A 266 5.96 10.53 8.19
CA LEU A 266 5.74 11.95 7.89
C LEU A 266 7.03 12.62 7.39
N GLU A 267 8.14 12.40 8.09
CA GLU A 267 9.44 12.95 7.76
C GLU A 267 9.99 12.41 6.44
N LEU A 268 10.00 11.07 6.25
CA LEU A 268 10.47 10.42 5.03
C LEU A 268 9.72 10.91 3.78
N GLY A 269 8.40 11.06 3.87
CA GLY A 269 7.62 11.56 2.73
C GLY A 269 7.98 13.00 2.38
N ASP A 270 8.26 13.86 3.36
CA ASP A 270 8.78 15.21 3.09
C ASP A 270 10.18 15.17 2.47
N MET A 271 11.09 14.34 2.98
CA MET A 271 12.43 14.13 2.41
C MET A 271 12.38 13.67 0.94
N LEU A 272 11.50 12.71 0.61
CA LEU A 272 11.25 12.26 -0.76
C LEU A 272 10.72 13.41 -1.63
N GLY A 273 9.82 14.25 -1.09
CA GLY A 273 9.28 15.41 -1.78
C GLY A 273 10.35 16.47 -2.08
N GLN A 274 11.21 16.75 -1.11
CA GLN A 274 12.38 17.62 -1.27
C GLN A 274 13.36 17.08 -2.33
N ALA A 275 13.65 15.78 -2.31
CA ALA A 275 14.52 15.13 -3.28
C ALA A 275 13.98 15.25 -4.71
N TYR A 276 12.68 15.00 -4.91
CA TYR A 276 12.02 15.17 -6.20
C TYR A 276 12.11 16.63 -6.71
N LEU A 277 11.77 17.60 -5.86
CA LEU A 277 11.79 19.02 -6.22
C LEU A 277 13.20 19.51 -6.58
N LYS A 278 14.22 19.11 -5.81
CA LYS A 278 15.63 19.43 -6.07
C LYS A 278 16.16 18.80 -7.36
N PHE A 279 15.80 17.54 -7.64
CA PHE A 279 16.15 16.89 -8.90
C PHE A 279 15.51 17.62 -10.09
N ASN A 280 14.22 17.91 -10.00
CA ASN A 280 13.45 18.54 -11.07
C ASN A 280 14.00 19.93 -11.41
N SER A 281 14.24 20.79 -10.42
CA SER A 281 14.82 22.13 -10.65
C SER A 281 16.21 22.06 -11.28
N SER A 282 17.07 21.14 -10.82
CA SER A 282 18.40 20.91 -11.41
C SER A 282 18.37 20.42 -12.86
N THR A 283 17.26 19.80 -13.29
CA THR A 283 17.08 19.32 -14.67
C THR A 283 16.63 20.46 -15.58
N TYR A 284 15.70 21.31 -15.12
CA TYR A 284 15.31 22.53 -15.84
C TYR A 284 16.46 23.51 -16.03
N SER A 285 17.39 23.65 -15.07
CA SER A 285 18.57 24.51 -15.21
C SER A 285 19.67 23.95 -16.13
N ARG A 286 19.46 22.77 -16.73
CA ARG A 286 20.41 22.10 -17.65
C ARG A 286 19.86 21.94 -19.08
N GLN A 287 18.70 22.54 -19.36
CA GLN A 287 18.09 22.66 -20.69
C GLN A 287 18.14 24.12 -21.15
#